data_AF-U2FJ09-F1
#
_entry.id   AF-U2FJ09-F1
#
_cell.length_a   1.000
_cell.length_b   1.000
_cell.length_c   1.000
_cell.angle_alpha   90.00
_cell.angle_beta   90.00
_cell.angle_gamma   90.00
#
_symmetry.space_group_name_H-M   'P 1'
#
loop_
_entity.id
_entity.type
_entity.pdbx_description
1 polymer ?
#
loop_
_entity_poly.entity_id
_entity_poly.type
_entity_poly.pdbx_seq_one_letter_code
_entity_poly.pdbx_strand_id
1 'polypeptide(L)'
;MSKIWYVEFPTFQYNEDVKALAKERGLTIIDAKFDDGDGVEDPPELTLKGATQEVDYDELISRLDTLKAGELKLLAAHLGVEYTNADGTKAAIKEKLGQ
;
A
#
# COMPACT_ATOMS: atom_id res chain seq x y z
N MET A 1 -30.24 -14.35 -2.77
CA MET A 1 -29.66 -14.10 -1.44
C MET A 1 -28.65 -13.00 -1.61
N SER A 2 -28.79 -11.89 -0.88
CA SER A 2 -27.80 -10.81 -0.93
C SER A 2 -26.56 -11.31 -0.21
N LYS A 3 -25.42 -11.17 -0.88
CA LYS A 3 -24.12 -11.61 -0.38
C LYS A 3 -23.57 -10.54 0.56
N ILE A 4 -23.16 -10.90 1.77
CA ILE A 4 -22.65 -9.93 2.77
C ILE A 4 -21.20 -9.59 2.45
N TRP A 5 -20.90 -8.31 2.34
CA TRP A 5 -19.53 -7.83 2.14
C TRP A 5 -19.11 -7.02 3.36
N TYR A 6 -18.23 -7.61 4.15
CA TYR A 6 -17.62 -6.97 5.30
C TYR A 6 -16.51 -6.03 4.82
N VAL A 7 -16.66 -4.74 5.16
CA VAL A 7 -15.74 -3.67 4.77
C VAL A 7 -15.33 -2.90 6.01
N GLU A 8 -14.07 -2.51 6.14
CA GLU A 8 -13.65 -1.69 7.28
C GLU A 8 -14.16 -0.25 7.11
N PHE A 9 -14.85 0.26 8.13
CA PHE A 9 -15.36 1.63 8.10
C PHE A 9 -14.33 2.61 8.69
N PRO A 10 -14.24 3.82 8.12
CA PRO A 10 -15.22 4.42 7.22
C PRO A 10 -14.93 4.21 5.73
N THR A 11 -15.92 3.82 4.91
CA THR A 11 -15.74 3.48 3.48
C THR A 11 -15.15 4.59 2.59
N PHE A 12 -15.12 5.85 3.05
CA PHE A 12 -14.46 6.94 2.32
C PHE A 12 -12.92 6.82 2.35
N GLN A 13 -12.39 5.99 3.24
CA GLN A 13 -10.96 5.73 3.36
C GLN A 13 -10.39 4.94 2.19
N TYR A 14 -11.22 4.45 1.26
CA TYR A 14 -10.77 3.69 0.09
C TYR A 14 -10.81 4.54 -1.19
N ASN A 15 -9.98 4.19 -2.17
CA ASN A 15 -9.91 4.85 -3.47
C ASN A 15 -11.17 4.55 -4.29
N GLU A 16 -11.64 3.32 -4.18
CA GLU A 16 -12.77 2.75 -4.89
C GLU A 16 -14.10 3.19 -4.26
N ASP A 17 -15.14 3.23 -5.10
CA ASP A 17 -16.49 3.59 -4.66
C ASP A 17 -17.21 2.35 -4.09
N VAL A 18 -16.94 2.05 -2.82
CA VAL A 18 -17.45 0.85 -2.10
C VAL A 18 -18.97 0.68 -2.30
N LYS A 19 -19.72 1.79 -2.27
CA LYS A 19 -21.18 1.77 -2.45
C LYS A 19 -21.58 1.37 -3.87
N ALA A 20 -20.88 1.87 -4.88
CA ALA A 20 -21.12 1.50 -6.27
C ALA A 20 -20.76 0.02 -6.52
N LEU A 21 -19.61 -0.43 -6.01
CA LEU A 21 -19.16 -1.83 -6.11
C LEU A 21 -20.17 -2.80 -5.50
N ALA A 22 -20.65 -2.49 -4.29
CA ALA A 22 -21.65 -3.31 -3.63
C ALA A 22 -22.95 -3.37 -4.42
N LYS A 23 -23.41 -2.24 -4.96
CA LYS A 23 -24.64 -2.17 -5.76
C LYS A 23 -24.52 -2.94 -7.08
N GLU A 24 -23.38 -2.83 -7.77
CA GLU A 24 -23.11 -3.54 -9.02
C GLU A 24 -23.10 -5.06 -8.82
N ARG A 25 -22.49 -5.51 -7.72
CA ARG A 25 -22.33 -6.93 -7.37
C ARG A 25 -23.50 -7.51 -6.55
N GLY A 26 -24.49 -6.70 -6.19
CA GLY A 26 -25.62 -7.11 -5.35
C GLY A 26 -25.21 -7.48 -3.92
N LEU A 27 -24.16 -6.85 -3.40
CA LEU A 27 -23.60 -7.07 -2.07
C LEU A 27 -24.23 -6.13 -1.04
N THR A 28 -24.33 -6.59 0.21
CA THR A 28 -24.72 -5.78 1.36
C THR A 28 -23.47 -5.40 2.13
N ILE A 29 -23.13 -4.11 2.17
CA ILE A 29 -21.97 -3.61 2.93
C ILE A 29 -22.30 -3.68 4.41
N ILE A 30 -21.52 -4.44 5.16
CA ILE A 30 -21.56 -4.50 6.62
C ILE A 30 -20.18 -4.09 7.14
N ASP A 31 -20.16 -3.42 8.29
CA ASP A 31 -18.89 -3.06 8.94
C ASP A 31 -18.17 -4.33 9.39
N ALA A 32 -16.90 -4.48 9.00
CA ALA A 32 -16.08 -5.65 9.30
C ALA A 32 -15.96 -5.94 10.81
N LYS A 33 -16.24 -4.97 11.69
CA LYS A 33 -16.30 -5.23 13.14
C LYS A 33 -17.44 -6.19 13.55
N PHE A 34 -18.44 -6.38 12.67
CA PHE A 34 -19.55 -7.32 12.85
C PHE A 34 -19.37 -8.57 11.97
N ASP A 35 -18.14 -8.85 11.53
CA ASP A 35 -17.85 -10.10 10.82
C ASP A 35 -18.24 -11.29 11.70
N ASP A 36 -19.21 -12.07 11.19
CA ASP A 36 -19.73 -13.29 11.83
C ASP A 36 -19.32 -14.53 10.99
N GLY A 37 -18.43 -14.35 10.01
CA GLY A 37 -18.01 -15.39 9.07
C GLY A 37 -19.00 -15.72 7.93
N ASP A 38 -20.16 -15.04 7.83
CA ASP A 38 -21.14 -15.22 6.73
C ASP A 38 -20.81 -14.33 5.50
N GLY A 39 -19.55 -13.91 5.38
CA GLY A 39 -19.10 -13.00 4.35
C GLY A 39 -19.01 -13.68 2.98
N VAL A 40 -18.92 -12.86 1.94
CA VAL A 40 -18.52 -13.37 0.62
C VAL A 40 -17.12 -13.96 0.64
N GLU A 41 -16.96 -15.10 -0.04
CA GLU A 41 -15.65 -15.74 -0.24
C GLU A 41 -14.73 -14.92 -1.16
N ASP A 42 -15.30 -14.13 -2.08
CA ASP A 42 -14.57 -13.30 -3.05
C ASP A 42 -15.05 -11.83 -2.93
N PRO A 43 -14.63 -11.10 -1.89
CA PRO A 43 -14.94 -9.68 -1.74
C PRO A 43 -14.15 -8.83 -2.76
N PRO A 44 -14.71 -7.72 -3.25
CA PRO A 44 -13.95 -6.73 -4.00
C PRO A 44 -12.75 -6.23 -3.18
N GLU A 45 -11.57 -6.21 -3.79
CA GLU A 45 -10.39 -5.60 -3.19
C GLU A 45 -10.58 -4.08 -3.07
N LEU A 46 -10.17 -3.52 -1.93
CA LEU A 46 -10.26 -2.10 -1.64
C LEU A 46 -8.89 -1.55 -1.27
N THR A 47 -8.53 -0.42 -1.87
CA THR A 47 -7.23 0.22 -1.66
C THR A 47 -7.40 1.48 -0.82
N LEU A 48 -6.77 1.57 0.35
CA LEU A 48 -6.87 2.75 1.21
C LEU A 48 -6.32 4.03 0.53
N LYS A 49 -7.11 5.10 0.52
CA LYS A 49 -6.73 6.48 0.18
C LYS A 49 -5.65 6.93 1.17
N GLY A 50 -4.41 6.91 0.72
CA GLY A 50 -3.27 7.31 1.53
C GLY A 50 -2.62 6.16 2.31
N ALA A 51 -2.93 4.89 2.01
CA ALA A 51 -1.99 3.83 2.31
C ALA A 51 -0.68 4.22 1.62
N THR A 52 0.28 4.64 2.44
CA THR A 52 1.66 4.76 2.01
C THR A 52 2.01 3.33 1.67
N GLN A 53 2.09 3.02 0.37
CA GLN A 53 2.46 1.71 -0.15
C GLN A 53 3.59 1.21 0.75
N GLU A 54 3.38 0.11 1.47
CA GLU A 54 4.36 -0.40 2.43
C GLU A 54 5.68 -0.53 1.67
N VAL A 55 6.58 0.42 1.93
CA VAL A 55 7.81 0.53 1.16
C VAL A 55 8.70 -0.58 1.70
N ASP A 56 8.82 -1.65 0.94
CA ASP A 56 9.75 -2.72 1.25
C ASP A 56 11.18 -2.20 1.00
N TYR A 57 11.77 -1.62 2.04
CA TYR A 57 13.09 -1.01 1.95
C TYR A 57 14.17 -2.06 1.64
N ASP A 58 13.95 -3.33 2.00
CA ASP A 58 14.88 -4.43 1.71
C ASP A 58 14.93 -4.74 0.21
N GLU A 59 13.76 -4.75 -0.43
CA GLU A 59 13.64 -4.82 -1.89
C GLU A 59 14.28 -3.59 -2.55
N LEU A 60 14.02 -2.38 -2.04
CA LEU A 60 14.64 -1.17 -2.60
C LEU A 60 16.17 -1.22 -2.52
N ILE A 61 16.74 -1.70 -1.41
CA ILE A 61 18.18 -1.91 -1.24
C ILE A 61 18.70 -2.94 -2.25
N SER A 62 17.99 -4.06 -2.40
CA SER A 62 18.37 -5.13 -3.34
C SER A 62 18.42 -4.65 -4.79
N ARG A 63 17.57 -3.68 -5.15
CA ARG A 63 17.51 -3.10 -6.50
C ARG A 63 18.04 -1.66 -6.59
N LEU A 64 18.91 -1.27 -5.65
CA LEU A 64 19.43 0.10 -5.50
C LEU A 64 19.90 0.73 -6.81
N ASP A 65 20.63 -0.03 -7.64
CA ASP A 65 21.16 0.45 -8.92
C ASP A 65 20.07 0.78 -9.95
N THR A 66 18.89 0.18 -9.82
CA THR A 66 17.72 0.37 -10.71
C THR A 66 16.70 1.37 -10.19
N LEU A 67 16.86 1.85 -8.95
CA LEU A 67 15.90 2.75 -8.32
C LEU A 67 15.74 4.06 -9.09
N LYS A 68 14.48 4.51 -9.19
CA LYS A 68 14.14 5.84 -9.69
C LYS A 68 14.38 6.89 -8.60
N ALA A 69 14.47 8.15 -8.99
CA ALA A 69 14.71 9.25 -8.06
C ALA A 69 13.70 9.34 -6.91
N GLY A 70 12.44 8.93 -7.12
CA GLY A 70 11.42 8.89 -6.06
C GLY A 70 11.72 7.83 -5.00
N GLU A 71 11.97 6.60 -5.42
CA GLU A 71 12.29 5.47 -4.54
C GLU A 71 13.64 5.66 -3.84
N LEU A 72 14.62 6.22 -4.56
CA LEU A 72 15.93 6.53 -3.99
C LEU A 72 15.84 7.59 -2.89
N LYS A 73 14.97 8.59 -3.05
CA LYS A 73 14.70 9.59 -1.99
C LYS A 73 14.03 8.97 -0.77
N LEU A 74 13.08 8.06 -0.98
CA LEU A 74 12.42 7.33 0.10
C LEU A 74 13.44 6.49 0.88
N LEU A 75 14.26 5.72 0.17
CA LEU A 75 15.30 4.90 0.80
C LEU A 75 16.37 5.76 1.49
N ALA A 76 16.80 6.85 0.87
CA ALA A 76 17.75 7.78 1.47
C ALA A 76 17.19 8.41 2.75
N ALA A 77 15.93 8.86 2.75
CA ALA A 77 15.27 9.41 3.93
C ALA A 77 15.15 8.36 5.05
N HIS A 78 14.80 7.12 4.70
CA HIS A 78 14.72 6.01 5.65
C HIS A 78 16.08 5.69 6.28
N LEU A 79 17.15 5.66 5.47
CA LEU A 79 18.51 5.42 5.93
C LEU A 79 19.17 6.65 6.54
N GLY A 80 18.52 7.82 6.57
CA GLY A 80 19.14 9.07 7.03
C GLY A 80 20.35 9.50 6.20
N VAL A 81 20.27 9.32 4.88
CA VAL A 81 21.26 9.76 3.88
C VAL A 81 20.70 10.98 3.16
N GLU A 82 21.52 12.00 2.98
CA GLU A 82 21.12 13.20 2.24
C GLU A 82 21.03 12.90 0.74
N TYR A 83 19.87 13.18 0.14
CA TYR A 83 19.70 13.05 -1.31
C TYR A 83 20.35 14.23 -2.01
N THR A 84 21.43 13.97 -2.76
CA THR A 84 22.13 14.98 -3.56
C THR A 84 21.89 14.76 -5.05
N ASN A 85 22.35 13.64 -5.59
CA ASN A 85 22.09 13.17 -6.95
C ASN A 85 21.92 11.63 -6.95
N ALA A 86 21.51 11.05 -8.08
CA ALA A 86 21.22 9.61 -8.11
C ALA A 86 22.45 8.75 -7.79
N ASP A 87 23.57 8.97 -8.48
CA ASP A 87 24.80 8.19 -8.31
C ASP A 87 25.44 8.35 -6.92
N GLY A 88 25.55 9.58 -6.42
CA GLY A 88 26.11 9.89 -5.11
C GLY A 88 25.24 9.40 -3.96
N THR A 89 23.91 9.50 -4.09
CA THR A 89 23.01 8.94 -3.07
C THR A 89 23.08 7.41 -3.05
N LYS A 90 23.17 6.75 -4.22
CA LYS A 90 23.39 5.29 -4.28
C LYS A 90 24.71 4.89 -3.64
N ALA A 91 25.81 5.60 -3.93
CA ALA A 91 27.10 5.33 -3.31
C ALA A 91 27.08 5.51 -1.78
N ALA A 92 26.46 6.59 -1.28
CA ALA A 92 26.33 6.84 0.15
C ALA A 92 25.45 5.77 0.85
N ILE A 93 24.41 5.29 0.18
CA ILE A 93 23.59 4.17 0.67
C ILE A 93 24.43 2.88 0.74
N LYS A 94 25.20 2.54 -0.32
CA LYS A 94 26.09 1.36 -0.32
C LYS A 94 27.11 1.42 0.81
N GLU A 95 27.77 2.56 0.99
CA GLU A 95 28.72 2.78 2.09
C GLU A 95 28.07 2.60 3.46
N LYS A 96 26.85 3.13 3.65
CA LYS A 96 26.12 3.00 4.92
C LYS A 96 25.69 1.58 5.24
N LEU A 97 25.37 0.79 4.22
CA LEU A 97 24.99 -0.61 4.34
C LEU A 97 26.20 -1.55 4.42
N GLY A 98 27.43 -1.03 4.26
CA GLY A 98 28.66 -1.82 4.27
C GLY A 98 28.80 -2.76 3.08
N GLN A 99 28.19 -2.42 1.94
CA GLN A 99 28.28 -3.15 0.68
C GLN A 99 29.47 -2.72 -0.17
#